data_AF-A0A7G9R464-F1
#
_entry.id   AF-A0A7G9R464-F1
#
_cell.length_a   1.000
_cell.length_b   1.000
_cell.length_c   1.000
_cell.angle_alpha   90.00
_cell.angle_beta   90.00
_cell.angle_gamma   90.00
#
_symmetry.space_group_name_H-M   'P 1'
#
loop_
_entity.id
_entity.type
_entity.pdbx_description
1 polymer ?
#
loop_
_entity_poly.entity_id
_entity_poly.type
_entity_poly.pdbx_seq_one_letter_code
_entity_poly.pdbx_strand_id
1 'polypeptide(L)'
;MPSARPPRRSSSPLLAWVRLLVAALARSGVVLVVGLAAWSTLPALLGWQPTTVVSGSMAPAIRVGDIIVTRPVDPATVAPPQVLLVDDPDHPGRLRLHRVVRRDDAGRLVLKGDANREVDSSAVTSGSVHGVAALRVPYAGLPVLWVRGGEWLRLGGMLAGLALLGLATGLDRDLRRAAGSAPTTGRGGPGDGGSAPSQPPPAASEREPVGASNAPPGAWTARLLTPAVLLGGLFATSTGASFAVSTSSPVAHLTAAVVSCRTAVLTTGPALYYPFEERTARGRVSDASGHGLDGSYSWWGASSSRSVPCTADGGRALDLDGLTGGVEGPRLSVAGSFSLSVWFRTTASRGDLIGFSDTGWTSRERHLYVDDGRLVLGVFSDSTYTGSTRTVTSRARVADGRWHLATATVSDGVMRLYLDGAPAGSSTVRSSAYAGDLRVGYEAAGWWPGPGSGRFDGALDDAAYWARALGEAEVVTLYAGGGG
;
A
#
# COMPACT_ATOMS: atom_id res chain seq x y z
N MET A 1 1.51 63.32 33.34
CA MET A 1 2.32 62.66 32.29
C MET A 1 1.67 61.34 31.92
N PRO A 2 1.14 61.15 30.70
CA PRO A 2 0.63 59.86 30.26
C PRO A 2 1.82 58.98 29.85
N SER A 3 1.97 57.82 30.49
CA SER A 3 2.99 56.83 30.13
C SER A 3 2.71 56.26 28.73
N ALA A 4 3.60 56.56 27.78
CA ALA A 4 3.55 55.98 26.44
C ALA A 4 3.72 54.45 26.53
N ARG A 5 2.67 53.70 26.16
CA ARG A 5 2.78 52.25 25.95
C ARG A 5 3.71 52.01 24.75
N PRO A 6 4.70 51.10 24.83
CA PRO A 6 5.59 50.85 23.71
C PRO A 6 4.82 50.28 22.51
N PRO A 7 5.24 50.59 21.27
CA PRO A 7 4.58 50.11 20.06
C PRO A 7 4.64 48.59 20.00
N ARG A 8 3.47 47.95 19.84
CA ARG A 8 3.37 46.51 19.57
C ARG A 8 4.13 46.22 18.27
N ARG A 9 5.24 45.48 18.36
CA ARG A 9 5.99 45.01 17.19
C ARG A 9 5.03 44.27 16.25
N SER A 10 4.76 44.82 15.08
CA SER A 10 4.03 44.12 14.03
C SER A 10 4.91 42.96 13.54
N SER A 11 4.55 41.74 13.90
CA SER A 11 5.15 40.55 13.28
C SER A 11 4.87 40.62 11.77
N SER A 12 5.90 40.42 10.94
CA SER A 12 5.70 40.39 9.49
C SER A 12 4.64 39.35 9.11
N PRO A 13 3.78 39.62 8.12
CA PRO A 13 2.68 38.73 7.74
C PRO A 13 3.16 37.31 7.41
N LEU A 14 4.37 37.18 6.84
CA LEU A 14 5.01 35.91 6.57
C LEU A 14 5.31 35.11 7.84
N LEU A 15 5.80 35.75 8.91
CA LEU A 15 6.05 35.06 10.19
C LEU A 15 4.77 34.57 10.86
N ALA A 16 3.65 35.29 10.68
CA ALA A 16 2.35 34.84 11.18
C ALA A 16 1.83 33.61 10.43
N TRP A 17 1.93 33.60 9.09
CA TRP A 17 1.58 32.43 8.26
C TRP A 17 2.44 31.20 8.58
N VAL A 18 3.76 31.38 8.75
CA VAL A 18 4.67 30.29 9.13
C VAL A 18 4.27 29.69 10.49
N ARG A 19 3.99 30.52 11.50
CA ARG A 19 3.56 30.03 12.83
C ARG A 19 2.24 29.27 12.76
N LEU A 20 1.30 29.73 11.95
CA LEU A 20 0.02 29.05 11.74
C LEU A 20 0.22 27.68 11.07
N LEU A 21 1.02 27.62 10.00
CA LEU A 21 1.34 26.39 9.29
C LEU A 21 2.06 25.39 10.22
N VAL A 22 3.07 25.82 10.96
CA VAL A 22 3.80 24.97 11.91
C VAL A 22 2.87 24.44 13.00
N ALA A 23 2.02 25.30 13.58
CA ALA A 23 1.08 24.88 14.62
C ALA A 23 0.01 23.91 14.10
N ALA A 24 -0.46 24.08 12.86
CA ALA A 24 -1.39 23.17 12.21
C ALA A 24 -0.74 21.81 11.94
N LEU A 25 0.45 21.79 11.34
CA LEU A 25 1.22 20.56 11.11
C LEU A 25 1.52 19.83 12.43
N ALA A 26 1.88 20.58 13.48
CA ALA A 26 2.14 20.01 14.79
C ALA A 26 0.90 19.33 15.39
N ARG A 27 -0.29 19.93 15.27
CA ARG A 27 -1.55 19.29 15.71
C ARG A 27 -1.85 18.04 14.92
N SER A 28 -1.70 18.08 13.60
CA SER A 28 -1.90 16.90 12.76
C SER A 28 -0.95 15.77 13.17
N GLY A 29 0.31 16.09 13.46
CA GLY A 29 1.28 15.14 13.99
C GLY A 29 0.87 14.57 15.36
N VAL A 30 0.42 15.40 16.31
CA VAL A 30 -0.06 14.92 17.62
C VAL A 30 -1.27 14.01 17.45
N VAL A 31 -2.25 14.37 16.62
CA VAL A 31 -3.43 13.55 16.33
C VAL A 31 -3.02 12.21 15.72
N LEU A 32 -2.06 12.20 14.81
CA LEU A 32 -1.52 10.97 14.24
C LEU A 32 -0.87 10.07 15.31
N VAL A 33 0.00 10.63 16.15
CA VAL A 33 0.66 9.85 17.24
C VAL A 33 -0.35 9.30 18.23
N VAL A 34 -1.31 10.12 18.66
CA VAL A 34 -2.38 9.69 19.56
C VAL A 34 -3.26 8.64 18.89
N GLY A 35 -3.57 8.80 17.60
CA GLY A 35 -4.33 7.83 16.83
C GLY A 35 -3.62 6.47 16.74
N LEU A 36 -2.32 6.45 16.43
CA LEU A 36 -1.53 5.22 16.39
C LEU A 36 -1.49 4.54 17.77
N ALA A 37 -1.28 5.31 18.84
CA ALA A 37 -1.29 4.78 20.21
C ALA A 37 -2.67 4.22 20.59
N ALA A 38 -3.74 4.93 20.24
CA ALA A 38 -5.12 4.53 20.50
C ALA A 38 -5.45 3.22 19.74
N TRP A 39 -5.17 3.15 18.45
CA TRP A 39 -5.40 1.93 17.65
C TRP A 39 -4.52 0.75 18.06
N SER A 40 -3.38 1.01 18.69
CA SER A 40 -2.51 -0.05 19.25
C SER A 40 -3.05 -0.65 20.55
N THR A 41 -3.90 0.06 21.27
CA THR A 41 -4.26 -0.28 22.67
C THR A 41 -5.76 -0.44 22.90
N LEU A 42 -6.61 0.38 22.27
CA LEU A 42 -8.06 0.34 22.43
C LEU A 42 -8.69 -1.01 22.09
N PRO A 43 -8.25 -1.74 21.04
CA PRO A 43 -8.82 -3.06 20.77
C PRO A 43 -8.63 -4.08 21.91
N ALA A 44 -7.65 -3.86 22.80
CA ALA A 44 -7.49 -4.70 23.99
C ALA A 44 -8.71 -4.67 24.91
N LEU A 45 -9.47 -3.57 24.90
CA LEU A 45 -10.75 -3.46 25.62
C LEU A 45 -11.83 -4.39 25.05
N LEU A 46 -11.68 -4.84 23.80
CA LEU A 46 -12.57 -5.79 23.12
C LEU A 46 -12.08 -7.24 23.24
N GLY A 47 -11.08 -7.49 24.10
CA GLY A 47 -10.46 -8.81 24.25
C GLY A 47 -9.48 -9.18 23.11
N TRP A 48 -9.07 -8.22 22.28
CA TRP A 48 -8.07 -8.46 21.24
C TRP A 48 -6.66 -8.32 21.84
N GLN A 49 -5.68 -9.06 21.32
CA GLN A 49 -4.33 -9.05 21.88
C GLN A 49 -3.36 -8.25 20.99
N PRO A 50 -2.91 -7.07 21.43
CA PRO A 50 -1.82 -6.34 20.77
C PRO A 50 -0.46 -6.97 21.07
N THR A 51 0.30 -7.27 20.03
CA THR A 51 1.63 -7.89 20.10
C THR A 51 2.63 -7.10 19.25
N THR A 52 3.85 -6.91 19.76
CA THR A 52 4.90 -6.14 19.05
C THR A 52 5.76 -7.04 18.18
N VAL A 53 6.01 -6.64 16.94
CA VAL A 53 6.81 -7.44 16.00
C VAL A 53 8.30 -7.27 16.30
N VAL A 54 8.96 -8.36 16.71
CA VAL A 54 10.40 -8.39 17.01
C VAL A 54 11.24 -9.05 15.91
N SER A 55 10.70 -10.00 15.17
CA SER A 55 11.41 -10.73 14.12
C SER A 55 11.01 -10.26 12.73
N GLY A 56 11.91 -10.43 11.76
CA GLY A 56 11.68 -10.09 10.35
C GLY A 56 11.06 -11.22 9.52
N SER A 57 10.58 -12.31 10.14
CA SER A 57 10.09 -13.49 9.40
C SER A 57 8.82 -13.24 8.59
N MET A 58 8.13 -12.13 8.87
CA MET A 58 6.91 -11.73 8.16
C MET A 58 7.09 -10.48 7.27
N ALA A 59 8.35 -10.14 6.95
CA ALA A 59 8.67 -9.10 5.98
C ALA A 59 8.39 -9.56 4.53
N PRO A 60 8.10 -8.65 3.59
CA PRO A 60 8.04 -7.18 3.73
C PRO A 60 6.69 -6.66 4.24
N ALA A 61 5.66 -7.51 4.24
CA ALA A 61 4.29 -7.14 4.58
C ALA A 61 4.19 -6.61 6.02
N ILE A 62 4.96 -7.19 6.95
CA ILE A 62 5.03 -6.78 8.36
C ILE A 62 6.46 -6.67 8.79
N ARG A 63 6.77 -5.52 9.38
CA ARG A 63 8.14 -5.16 9.70
C ARG A 63 8.34 -5.17 11.19
N VAL A 64 9.59 -5.37 11.57
CA VAL A 64 10.06 -5.19 12.94
C VAL A 64 9.68 -3.79 13.41
N GLY A 65 9.06 -3.69 14.58
CA GLY A 65 8.59 -2.44 15.15
C GLY A 65 7.12 -2.12 14.89
N ASP A 66 6.40 -2.96 14.16
CA ASP A 66 4.94 -2.85 14.06
C ASP A 66 4.26 -3.36 15.34
N ILE A 67 3.02 -2.93 15.60
CA ILE A 67 2.11 -3.57 16.55
C ILE A 67 1.01 -4.27 15.77
N ILE A 68 0.75 -5.52 16.13
CA ILE A 68 -0.32 -6.31 15.54
C ILE A 68 -1.35 -6.63 16.60
N VAL A 69 -2.58 -6.24 16.32
CA VAL A 69 -3.71 -6.56 17.16
C VAL A 69 -4.38 -7.80 16.63
N THR A 70 -4.51 -8.82 17.47
CA THR A 70 -5.09 -10.12 17.11
C THR A 70 -6.48 -10.30 17.70
N ARG A 71 -7.41 -10.69 16.84
CA ARG A 71 -8.79 -10.96 17.20
C ARG A 71 -8.95 -12.46 17.53
N PRO A 72 -9.57 -12.79 18.67
CA PRO A 72 -9.92 -14.17 18.97
C PRO A 72 -10.83 -14.76 17.88
N VAL A 73 -10.59 -16.01 17.54
CA VAL A 73 -11.34 -16.74 16.51
C VAL A 73 -11.45 -18.20 16.89
N ASP A 74 -12.51 -18.87 16.46
CA ASP A 74 -12.60 -20.32 16.56
C ASP A 74 -11.54 -20.95 15.63
N PRO A 75 -10.59 -21.74 16.16
CA PRO A 75 -9.57 -22.42 15.36
C PRO A 75 -10.11 -23.30 14.23
N ALA A 76 -11.37 -23.77 14.32
CA ALA A 76 -12.03 -24.52 13.27
C ALA A 76 -12.33 -23.67 12.03
N THR A 77 -12.58 -22.37 12.23
CA THR A 77 -12.91 -21.41 11.16
C THR A 77 -11.69 -20.81 10.46
N VAL A 78 -10.50 -21.14 10.96
CA VAL A 78 -9.24 -20.65 10.40
C VAL A 78 -8.96 -21.31 9.06
N ALA A 79 -8.75 -20.49 8.03
CA ALA A 79 -8.49 -20.91 6.66
C ALA A 79 -7.25 -20.21 6.08
N PRO A 80 -6.46 -20.87 5.22
CA PRO A 80 -5.45 -20.18 4.41
C PRO A 80 -6.09 -19.13 3.49
N PRO A 81 -5.45 -17.97 3.20
CA PRO A 81 -4.14 -17.51 3.67
C PRO A 81 -4.21 -16.53 4.86
N GLN A 82 -4.73 -16.94 6.01
CA GLN A 82 -4.79 -16.10 7.22
C GLN A 82 -3.48 -16.08 8.01
N VAL A 83 -3.29 -15.02 8.80
CA VAL A 83 -2.14 -14.87 9.70
C VAL A 83 -2.57 -15.15 11.14
N LEU A 84 -1.86 -16.04 11.83
CA LEU A 84 -2.22 -16.49 13.17
C LEU A 84 -1.18 -16.18 14.21
N LEU A 85 -1.64 -15.70 15.36
CA LEU A 85 -0.85 -15.63 16.57
C LEU A 85 -0.99 -16.96 17.30
N VAL A 86 0.12 -17.65 17.49
CA VAL A 86 0.16 -18.98 18.09
C VAL A 86 1.27 -19.06 19.13
N ASP A 87 1.18 -20.03 20.03
CA ASP A 87 2.33 -20.41 20.84
C ASP A 87 3.44 -20.97 19.94
N ASP A 88 4.68 -20.57 20.17
CA ASP A 88 5.83 -21.07 19.43
C ASP A 88 6.13 -22.52 19.87
N PRO A 89 5.90 -23.52 18.99
CA PRO A 89 6.16 -24.93 19.34
C PRO A 89 7.66 -25.23 19.52
N ASP A 90 8.53 -24.42 18.93
CA ASP A 90 9.98 -24.62 18.97
C ASP A 90 10.60 -23.88 20.17
N HIS A 91 9.92 -22.89 20.74
CA HIS A 91 10.39 -22.11 21.89
C HIS A 91 9.28 -21.91 22.94
N PRO A 92 9.25 -22.73 24.00
CA PRO A 92 8.25 -22.63 25.05
C PRO A 92 8.16 -21.22 25.66
N GLY A 93 6.93 -20.71 25.81
CA GLY A 93 6.67 -19.39 26.38
C GLY A 93 6.90 -18.21 25.42
N ARG A 94 7.23 -18.47 24.16
CA ARG A 94 7.23 -17.45 23.10
C ARG A 94 5.99 -17.59 22.25
N LEU A 95 5.59 -16.48 21.65
CA LEU A 95 4.59 -16.50 20.60
C LEU A 95 5.30 -16.60 19.24
N ARG A 96 4.57 -17.09 18.25
CA ARG A 96 4.91 -17.09 16.83
C ARG A 96 3.75 -16.48 16.07
N LEU A 97 4.04 -15.64 15.07
CA LEU A 97 3.01 -15.09 14.21
C LEU A 97 3.42 -15.32 12.77
N HIS A 98 2.69 -16.21 12.09
CA HIS A 98 2.99 -16.69 10.74
C HIS A 98 1.69 -16.92 9.96
N ARG A 99 1.82 -17.04 8.64
CA ARG A 99 0.68 -17.27 7.74
C ARG A 99 0.36 -18.76 7.65
N VAL A 100 -0.92 -19.11 7.74
CA VAL A 100 -1.40 -20.47 7.46
C VAL A 100 -1.26 -20.73 5.98
N VAL A 101 -0.49 -21.77 5.64
CA VAL A 101 -0.32 -22.22 4.26
C VAL A 101 -1.32 -23.34 3.95
N ARG A 102 -1.44 -24.30 4.86
CA ARG A 102 -2.32 -25.47 4.70
C ARG A 102 -2.59 -26.15 6.05
N ARG A 103 -3.52 -27.10 6.05
CA ARG A 103 -3.64 -28.10 7.11
C ARG A 103 -2.91 -29.38 6.70
N ASP A 104 -2.37 -30.11 7.65
CA ASP A 104 -1.83 -31.45 7.41
C ASP A 104 -2.93 -32.52 7.51
N ASP A 105 -2.58 -33.77 7.20
CA ASP A 105 -3.53 -34.90 7.21
C ASP A 105 -4.08 -35.20 8.61
N ALA A 106 -3.42 -34.70 9.67
CA ALA A 106 -3.86 -34.80 11.06
C ALA A 106 -4.69 -33.57 11.50
N GLY A 107 -5.03 -32.66 10.59
CA GLY A 107 -5.82 -31.46 10.85
C GLY A 107 -5.06 -30.31 11.53
N ARG A 108 -3.74 -30.44 11.73
CA ARG A 108 -2.88 -29.41 12.32
C ARG A 108 -2.54 -28.34 11.29
N LEU A 109 -2.28 -27.14 11.78
CA LEU A 109 -2.00 -25.96 10.97
C LEU A 109 -0.51 -25.91 10.62
N VAL A 110 -0.20 -25.85 9.32
CA VAL A 110 1.16 -25.63 8.83
C VAL A 110 1.31 -24.13 8.55
N LEU A 111 2.19 -23.51 9.32
CA LEU A 111 2.45 -22.07 9.24
C LEU A 111 3.74 -21.80 8.47
N LYS A 112 3.86 -20.58 7.96
CA LYS A 112 5.06 -20.09 7.29
C LYS A 112 5.23 -18.59 7.48
N GLY A 113 6.45 -18.17 7.76
CA GLY A 113 6.85 -16.77 7.69
C GLY A 113 6.84 -16.25 6.24
N ASP A 114 6.27 -15.07 5.98
CA ASP A 114 6.23 -14.45 4.64
C ASP A 114 7.65 -14.29 4.04
N ALA A 115 8.66 -14.03 4.89
CA ALA A 115 10.07 -13.92 4.49
C ALA A 115 10.81 -15.28 4.46
N ASN A 116 10.21 -16.34 5.01
CA ASN A 116 10.86 -17.65 5.11
C ASN A 116 10.76 -18.38 3.75
N ARG A 117 11.80 -19.12 3.36
CA ARG A 117 11.76 -19.95 2.13
C ARG A 117 10.97 -21.24 2.35
N GLU A 118 11.11 -21.83 3.52
CA GLU A 118 10.50 -23.10 3.90
C GLU A 118 9.33 -22.86 4.86
N VAL A 119 8.39 -23.83 4.89
CA VAL A 119 7.34 -23.88 5.91
C VAL A 119 7.94 -24.19 7.28
N ASP A 120 7.26 -23.81 8.34
CA ASP A 120 7.70 -24.14 9.69
C ASP A 120 7.76 -25.66 9.86
N SER A 121 8.84 -26.16 10.47
CA SER A 121 9.05 -27.59 10.72
C SER A 121 8.00 -28.19 11.66
N SER A 122 7.47 -27.35 12.56
CA SER A 122 6.56 -27.77 13.63
C SER A 122 5.13 -27.34 13.29
N ALA A 123 4.26 -28.33 13.06
CA ALA A 123 2.84 -28.08 12.85
C ALA A 123 2.16 -27.65 14.17
N VAL A 124 1.23 -26.71 14.07
CA VAL A 124 0.57 -26.06 15.21
C VAL A 124 -0.82 -26.65 15.41
N THR A 125 -1.16 -26.99 16.65
CA THR A 125 -2.49 -27.50 16.97
C THR A 125 -3.51 -26.35 17.07
N SER A 126 -4.78 -26.66 16.85
CA SER A 126 -5.86 -25.67 17.01
C SER A 126 -5.92 -25.02 18.40
N GLY A 127 -5.53 -25.74 19.46
CA GLY A 127 -5.56 -25.23 20.83
C GLY A 127 -4.48 -24.20 21.18
N SER A 128 -3.41 -24.13 20.37
CA SER A 128 -2.31 -23.16 20.55
C SER A 128 -2.51 -21.88 19.75
N VAL A 129 -3.71 -21.65 19.20
CA VAL A 129 -4.05 -20.44 18.43
C VAL A 129 -4.69 -19.41 19.35
N HIS A 130 -4.02 -18.26 19.52
CA HIS A 130 -4.53 -17.12 20.29
C HIS A 130 -5.52 -16.28 19.49
N GLY A 131 -5.34 -16.23 18.17
CA GLY A 131 -6.25 -15.53 17.29
C GLY A 131 -5.70 -15.33 15.89
N VAL A 132 -6.55 -14.77 15.04
CA VAL A 132 -6.16 -14.28 13.71
C VAL A 132 -5.79 -12.84 13.93
N ALA A 133 -4.66 -12.41 13.36
CA ALA A 133 -4.35 -10.98 13.43
C ALA A 133 -5.49 -10.17 12.77
N ALA A 134 -5.67 -8.89 13.09
CA ALA A 134 -6.84 -8.13 12.62
C ALA A 134 -6.53 -6.67 12.29
N LEU A 135 -5.49 -6.12 12.91
CA LEU A 135 -5.04 -4.75 12.65
C LEU A 135 -3.52 -4.68 12.75
N ARG A 136 -2.89 -3.94 11.83
CA ARG A 136 -1.48 -3.56 11.90
C ARG A 136 -1.38 -2.07 12.18
N VAL A 137 -0.59 -1.72 13.19
CA VAL A 137 -0.19 -0.34 13.47
C VAL A 137 1.31 -0.21 13.18
N PRO A 138 1.70 0.41 12.05
CA PRO A 138 3.09 0.45 11.65
C PRO A 138 3.93 1.31 12.60
N TYR A 139 5.16 0.87 12.87
CA TYR A 139 6.16 1.58 13.69
C TYR A 139 5.81 1.86 15.16
N ALA A 140 4.57 1.59 15.59
CA ALA A 140 4.11 1.89 16.95
C ALA A 140 4.79 1.05 18.04
N GLY A 141 5.41 -0.07 17.66
CA GLY A 141 6.16 -0.95 18.55
C GLY A 141 7.64 -0.59 18.69
N LEU A 142 8.17 0.36 17.90
CA LEU A 142 9.58 0.78 17.97
C LEU A 142 10.03 1.20 19.38
N PRO A 143 9.24 1.96 20.18
CA PRO A 143 9.66 2.31 21.53
C PRO A 143 9.91 1.08 22.41
N VAL A 144 9.09 0.04 22.27
CA VAL A 144 9.24 -1.22 23.02
C VAL A 144 10.54 -1.92 22.63
N LEU A 145 10.88 -1.93 21.34
CA LEU A 145 12.13 -2.50 20.85
C LEU A 145 13.35 -1.73 21.35
N TRP A 146 13.29 -0.40 21.36
CA TRP A 146 14.39 0.44 21.86
C TRP A 146 14.61 0.24 23.36
N VAL A 147 13.54 0.15 24.15
CA VAL A 147 13.65 -0.13 25.59
C VAL A 147 14.28 -1.50 25.83
N ARG A 148 13.85 -2.54 25.09
CA ARG A 148 14.42 -3.89 25.21
C ARG A 148 15.87 -3.99 24.72
N GLY A 149 16.22 -3.25 23.67
CA GLY A 149 17.55 -3.21 23.08
C GLY A 149 18.52 -2.26 23.79
N GLY A 150 18.06 -1.50 24.80
CA GLY A 150 18.88 -0.49 25.47
C GLY A 150 19.21 0.73 24.61
N GLU A 151 18.44 0.98 23.55
CA GLU A 151 18.64 2.10 22.61
C GLU A 151 18.08 3.43 23.16
N TRP A 152 18.53 3.83 24.34
CA TRP A 152 18.02 4.98 25.10
C TRP A 152 18.12 6.31 24.33
N LEU A 153 19.12 6.46 23.46
CA LEU A 153 19.28 7.66 22.63
C LEU A 153 18.11 7.85 21.65
N ARG A 154 17.65 6.77 21.00
CA ARG A 154 16.51 6.83 20.08
C ARG A 154 15.21 7.11 20.81
N LEU A 155 15.03 6.46 21.96
CA LEU A 155 13.88 6.72 22.83
C LEU A 155 13.85 8.17 23.32
N GLY A 156 14.99 8.69 23.80
CA GLY A 156 15.13 10.08 24.22
C GLY A 156 14.85 11.06 23.09
N GLY A 157 15.37 10.79 21.90
CA GLY A 157 15.10 11.60 20.69
C GLY A 157 13.62 11.62 20.32
N MET A 158 12.93 10.48 20.38
CA MET A 158 11.48 10.42 20.15
C MET A 158 10.72 11.25 21.19
N LEU A 159 11.02 11.09 22.48
CA LEU A 159 10.34 11.83 23.54
C LEU A 159 10.57 13.34 23.42
N ALA A 160 11.80 13.76 23.09
CA ALA A 160 12.10 15.15 22.80
C ALA A 160 11.33 15.67 21.58
N GLY A 161 11.24 14.87 20.51
CA GLY A 161 10.45 15.19 19.32
C GLY A 161 8.96 15.37 19.64
N LEU A 162 8.37 14.47 20.43
CA LEU A 162 6.98 14.58 20.88
C LEU A 162 6.75 15.80 21.76
N ALA A 163 7.70 16.13 22.65
CA ALA A 163 7.63 17.34 23.47
C ALA A 163 7.69 18.61 22.61
N LEU A 164 8.60 18.67 21.64
CA LEU A 164 8.71 19.77 20.68
C LEU A 164 7.45 19.92 19.84
N LEU A 165 6.88 18.80 19.39
CA LEU A 165 5.62 18.77 18.65
C LEU A 165 4.47 19.33 19.50
N GLY A 166 4.38 18.91 20.76
CA GLY A 166 3.42 19.43 21.73
C GLY A 166 3.56 20.95 21.93
N LEU A 167 4.79 21.44 22.10
CA LEU A 167 5.07 22.88 22.21
C LEU A 167 4.69 23.65 20.94
N ALA A 168 4.99 23.10 19.76
CA ALA A 168 4.69 23.70 18.47
C ALA A 168 3.19 23.91 18.23
N THR A 169 2.31 23.09 18.83
CA THR A 169 0.85 23.26 18.74
C THR A 169 0.36 24.61 19.30
N GLY A 170 1.17 25.30 20.10
CA GLY A 170 0.85 26.58 20.75
C GLY A 170 1.34 27.83 20.02
N LEU A 171 2.11 27.71 18.93
CA LEU A 171 2.81 28.84 18.30
C LEU A 171 1.91 29.92 17.67
N ASP A 172 0.64 29.60 17.41
CA ASP A 172 -0.40 30.48 16.85
C ASP A 172 -1.42 30.97 17.90
N ARG A 173 -1.20 30.70 19.20
CA ARG A 173 -2.16 31.07 20.28
C ARG A 173 -2.51 32.55 20.25
N ASP A 174 -1.52 33.42 20.05
CA ASP A 174 -1.74 34.87 20.04
C ASP A 174 -2.47 35.36 18.79
N LEU A 175 -2.29 34.69 17.64
CA LEU A 175 -3.00 34.97 16.39
C LEU A 175 -4.48 34.59 16.50
N ARG A 176 -4.79 33.45 17.12
CA ARG A 176 -6.17 33.01 17.36
C ARG A 176 -6.91 33.91 18.35
N ARG A 177 -6.22 34.39 19.38
CA ARG A 177 -6.77 35.38 20.32
C ARG A 177 -7.10 36.70 19.62
N ALA A 178 -6.21 37.17 18.76
CA ALA A 178 -6.42 38.41 18.00
C ALA A 178 -7.61 38.32 17.03
N ALA A 179 -7.77 37.19 16.33
CA ALA A 179 -8.89 36.94 15.43
C ALA A 179 -10.26 36.88 16.16
N GLY A 180 -10.31 36.28 17.35
CA GLY A 180 -11.53 36.20 18.15
C GLY A 180 -11.98 37.53 18.79
N SER A 181 -11.11 38.54 18.81
CA SER A 181 -11.38 39.87 19.37
C SER A 181 -11.72 40.95 18.34
N ALA A 182 -11.82 40.60 17.04
CA ALA A 182 -12.20 41.55 16.00
C ALA A 182 -13.71 41.90 16.11
N PRO A 183 -14.10 43.18 16.26
CA PRO A 183 -15.51 43.56 16.28
C PRO A 183 -16.14 43.26 14.92
N THR A 184 -17.22 42.48 14.91
CA THR A 184 -18.12 42.37 13.75
C THR A 184 -18.72 43.74 13.46
N THR A 185 -18.16 44.47 12.48
CA THR A 185 -18.76 45.71 11.99
C THR A 185 -20.02 45.38 11.21
N GLY A 186 -21.16 45.68 11.82
CA GLY A 186 -22.48 45.62 11.21
C GLY A 186 -22.53 46.50 9.96
N ARG A 187 -23.10 45.94 8.90
CA ARG A 187 -23.36 46.58 7.62
C ARG A 187 -24.56 47.53 7.78
N GLY A 188 -24.30 48.80 8.08
CA GLY A 188 -25.31 49.87 8.06
C GLY A 188 -25.29 50.61 6.73
N GLY A 189 -26.38 50.53 5.96
CA GLY A 189 -26.61 51.33 4.75
C GLY A 189 -27.06 52.77 5.08
N PRO A 190 -26.93 53.72 4.15
CA PRO A 190 -27.35 55.11 4.38
C PRO A 190 -28.82 55.30 3.98
N GLY A 191 -29.62 55.89 4.85
CA GLY A 191 -31.01 56.26 4.62
C GLY A 191 -31.37 57.56 5.35
N ASP A 192 -31.92 58.49 4.60
CA ASP A 192 -32.16 59.90 4.89
C ASP A 192 -33.18 60.22 5.99
N GLY A 193 -33.05 61.43 6.56
CA GLY A 193 -34.16 62.39 6.63
C GLY A 193 -34.96 62.55 7.94
N GLY A 194 -35.01 63.78 8.46
CA GLY A 194 -36.26 64.34 9.02
C GLY A 194 -36.33 64.76 10.50
N SER A 195 -36.23 66.08 10.73
CA SER A 195 -37.05 66.93 11.63
C SER A 195 -37.26 66.61 13.14
N ALA A 196 -36.56 67.38 13.99
CA ALA A 196 -36.95 68.24 15.16
C ALA A 196 -38.27 68.05 15.97
N PRO A 197 -38.50 68.76 17.11
CA PRO A 197 -37.91 68.60 18.46
C PRO A 197 -38.98 68.59 19.60
N SER A 198 -38.67 68.17 20.84
CA SER A 198 -39.38 68.64 22.06
C SER A 198 -38.65 68.27 23.37
N GLN A 199 -38.80 69.15 24.35
CA GLN A 199 -38.04 69.28 25.62
C GLN A 199 -38.93 68.82 26.83
N PRO A 200 -38.58 69.00 28.13
CA PRO A 200 -38.31 67.96 29.14
C PRO A 200 -39.35 67.88 30.32
N PRO A 201 -38.97 67.53 31.59
CA PRO A 201 -39.11 66.25 32.33
C PRO A 201 -40.23 66.30 33.43
N PRO A 202 -40.40 65.33 34.38
CA PRO A 202 -39.63 65.37 35.65
C PRO A 202 -39.49 64.06 36.48
N ALA A 203 -38.69 64.16 37.56
CA ALA A 203 -38.80 63.54 38.91
C ALA A 203 -38.61 62.01 39.06
N ALA A 204 -37.60 61.48 39.75
CA ALA A 204 -37.17 61.58 41.16
C ALA A 204 -37.51 60.32 41.97
N SER A 205 -36.48 59.62 42.44
CA SER A 205 -36.35 58.93 43.76
C SER A 205 -35.07 58.09 43.70
N GLU A 206 -33.95 58.58 44.23
CA GLU A 206 -33.50 58.33 45.60
C GLU A 206 -33.59 56.86 46.04
N ARG A 207 -32.45 56.16 46.00
CA ARG A 207 -31.80 55.49 47.16
C ARG A 207 -30.57 54.69 46.72
N GLU A 208 -29.40 55.27 46.93
CA GLU A 208 -28.23 54.56 47.46
C GLU A 208 -28.13 54.93 48.96
N PRO A 209 -27.44 54.20 49.86
CA PRO A 209 -26.13 53.60 49.62
C PRO A 209 -25.81 52.29 50.39
N VAL A 210 -24.53 51.92 50.27
CA VAL A 210 -23.68 51.11 51.16
C VAL A 210 -23.42 49.70 50.65
N GLY A 211 -22.19 49.55 50.15
CA GLY A 211 -21.62 48.30 49.69
C GLY A 211 -20.89 47.51 50.76
N ALA A 212 -20.46 46.32 50.37
CA ALA A 212 -19.31 45.64 50.94
C ALA A 212 -18.78 44.56 49.99
N SER A 213 -17.51 44.73 49.64
CA SER A 213 -16.47 43.68 49.54
C SER A 213 -16.41 42.71 48.33
N ASN A 214 -15.29 42.90 47.60
CA ASN A 214 -14.22 41.91 47.35
C ASN A 214 -14.39 40.79 46.30
N ALA A 215 -13.82 41.05 45.11
CA ALA A 215 -12.84 40.24 44.37
C ALA A 215 -13.25 38.83 43.82
N PRO A 216 -12.43 38.23 42.94
CA PRO A 216 -12.62 38.13 41.49
C PRO A 216 -13.24 36.79 41.02
N PRO A 217 -13.73 36.67 39.77
CA PRO A 217 -14.05 35.36 39.21
C PRO A 217 -12.75 34.63 38.87
N GLY A 218 -12.42 33.64 39.70
CA GLY A 218 -11.35 32.69 39.49
C GLY A 218 -11.55 31.86 38.22
N ALA A 219 -10.43 31.67 37.53
CA ALA A 219 -10.22 30.63 36.54
C ALA A 219 -10.25 29.22 37.17
N TRP A 220 -10.09 28.21 36.30
CA TRP A 220 -9.86 26.77 36.54
C TRP A 220 -11.17 25.96 36.66
N THR A 221 -11.51 24.97 35.81
CA THR A 221 -10.71 24.06 35.00
C THR A 221 -11.53 23.46 33.84
N ALA A 222 -11.22 23.81 32.59
CA ALA A 222 -11.50 22.90 31.47
C ALA A 222 -10.31 21.94 31.39
N ARG A 223 -10.58 20.71 31.81
CA ARG A 223 -9.62 19.63 32.03
C ARG A 223 -8.61 19.53 30.89
N LEU A 224 -7.35 19.75 31.23
CA LEU A 224 -6.21 19.22 30.50
C LEU A 224 -6.45 17.72 30.31
N LEU A 225 -6.59 17.28 29.05
CA LEU A 225 -6.17 15.93 28.69
C LEU A 225 -4.66 15.91 28.92
N THR A 226 -4.25 15.56 30.13
CA THR A 226 -2.94 14.96 30.34
C THR A 226 -2.92 13.70 29.45
N PRO A 227 -1.96 13.54 28.53
CA PRO A 227 -1.54 12.20 28.23
C PRO A 227 -0.83 11.75 29.51
N ALA A 228 -1.59 11.16 30.44
CA ALA A 228 -1.01 10.22 31.37
C ALA A 228 -0.39 9.15 30.47
N VAL A 229 0.93 9.26 30.27
CA VAL A 229 1.74 8.16 29.79
C VAL A 229 1.60 7.10 30.86
N LEU A 230 0.57 6.26 30.70
CA LEU A 230 0.47 4.99 31.39
C LEU A 230 1.60 4.14 30.82
N LEU A 231 2.80 4.34 31.38
CA LEU A 231 3.81 3.30 31.56
C LEU A 231 3.25 2.27 32.56
N GLY A 232 2.10 1.68 32.20
CA GLY A 232 1.55 0.51 32.83
C GLY A 232 2.16 -0.68 32.11
N GLY A 233 3.08 -1.35 32.78
CA GLY A 233 3.74 -2.55 32.28
C GLY A 233 2.71 -3.60 31.86
N LEU A 234 2.50 -3.73 30.56
CA LEU A 234 1.99 -4.94 29.97
C LEU A 234 3.22 -5.65 29.39
N PHE A 235 3.55 -6.80 29.98
CA PHE A 235 4.50 -7.74 29.41
C PHE A 235 3.92 -8.24 28.07
N ALA A 236 4.13 -7.46 27.00
CA ALA A 236 3.65 -7.77 25.68
C ALA A 236 4.60 -8.79 25.03
N THR A 237 4.16 -10.03 24.98
CA THR A 237 4.75 -11.07 24.15
C THR A 237 4.73 -10.61 22.69
N SER A 238 5.83 -10.84 22.01
CA SER A 238 6.19 -10.11 20.79
C SER A 238 6.22 -11.01 19.58
N THR A 239 5.41 -10.70 18.57
CA THR A 239 5.34 -11.39 17.27
C THR A 239 4.53 -10.59 16.25
N GLY A 240 4.75 -10.81 14.94
CA GLY A 240 4.15 -9.97 13.88
C GLY A 240 3.45 -10.66 12.73
N ALA A 241 2.30 -10.15 12.25
CA ALA A 241 1.82 -10.07 10.88
C ALA A 241 0.45 -9.30 10.64
N SER A 242 0.04 -8.95 9.40
CA SER A 242 -0.77 -7.76 8.99
C SER A 242 -2.19 -8.03 8.47
N PHE A 243 -3.04 -6.99 8.50
CA PHE A 243 -4.46 -6.99 8.05
C PHE A 243 -4.85 -5.70 7.33
N ALA A 244 -5.85 -5.85 6.44
CA ALA A 244 -6.61 -4.77 5.83
C ALA A 244 -7.91 -4.53 6.62
N VAL A 245 -8.19 -3.28 6.99
CA VAL A 245 -9.44 -2.86 7.63
C VAL A 245 -9.92 -1.55 6.99
N SER A 246 -11.22 -1.47 6.72
CA SER A 246 -11.91 -0.24 6.31
C SER A 246 -12.74 0.29 7.49
N THR A 247 -12.61 1.58 7.81
CA THR A 247 -13.53 2.27 8.73
C THR A 247 -14.08 3.53 8.08
N SER A 248 -15.40 3.70 8.10
CA SER A 248 -16.07 4.92 7.63
C SER A 248 -16.37 5.86 8.80
N SER A 249 -16.19 7.18 8.59
CA SER A 249 -16.68 8.23 9.50
C SER A 249 -17.10 9.46 8.67
N PRO A 250 -18.18 10.18 9.04
CA PRO A 250 -18.76 11.27 8.25
C PRO A 250 -17.89 12.55 8.13
N VAL A 251 -16.67 12.58 8.68
CA VAL A 251 -15.83 13.80 8.73
C VAL A 251 -14.41 13.60 8.19
N ALA A 252 -14.01 12.38 7.83
CA ALA A 252 -12.69 12.11 7.24
C ALA A 252 -12.74 10.94 6.24
N HIS A 253 -12.50 11.24 4.97
CA HIS A 253 -12.20 10.23 3.95
C HIS A 253 -10.69 9.99 3.92
N LEU A 254 -10.19 9.15 4.83
CA LEU A 254 -8.88 8.53 4.67
C LEU A 254 -9.12 7.13 4.10
N THR A 255 -9.24 7.05 2.78
CA THR A 255 -9.10 5.76 2.10
C THR A 255 -7.64 5.37 2.20
N ALA A 256 -7.32 4.28 2.91
CA ALA A 256 -6.16 3.50 2.48
C ALA A 256 -6.40 3.23 1.00
N ALA A 257 -5.50 3.69 0.12
CA ALA A 257 -5.65 3.41 -1.29
C ALA A 257 -5.82 1.90 -1.41
N VAL A 258 -6.96 1.45 -1.95
CA VAL A 258 -7.03 0.08 -2.41
C VAL A 258 -5.93 0.00 -3.45
N VAL A 259 -4.86 -0.74 -3.14
CA VAL A 259 -3.81 -0.99 -4.11
C VAL A 259 -4.50 -1.83 -5.17
N SER A 260 -4.87 -1.16 -6.25
CA SER A 260 -5.43 -1.79 -7.44
C SER A 260 -4.27 -2.21 -8.34
N CYS A 261 -4.49 -3.10 -9.29
CA CYS A 261 -3.45 -3.51 -10.23
C CYS A 261 -2.97 -2.32 -11.04
N ARG A 262 -3.89 -1.46 -11.47
CA ARG A 262 -3.55 -0.20 -12.13
C ARG A 262 -2.65 0.68 -11.28
N THR A 263 -2.99 0.87 -10.01
CA THR A 263 -2.18 1.72 -9.12
C THR A 263 -0.81 1.07 -8.86
N ALA A 264 -0.77 -0.25 -8.66
CA ALA A 264 0.47 -1.00 -8.45
C ALA A 264 1.41 -0.88 -9.65
N VAL A 265 0.89 -1.07 -10.87
CA VAL A 265 1.68 -0.92 -12.09
C VAL A 265 2.17 0.51 -12.24
N LEU A 266 1.28 1.52 -12.22
CA LEU A 266 1.65 2.91 -12.46
C LEU A 266 2.66 3.47 -11.44
N THR A 267 2.57 3.08 -10.17
CA THR A 267 3.50 3.55 -9.12
C THR A 267 4.91 3.00 -9.26
N THR A 268 5.10 1.91 -10.03
CA THR A 268 6.43 1.37 -10.34
C THR A 268 7.02 1.96 -11.64
N GLY A 269 6.32 2.87 -12.31
CA GLY A 269 6.84 3.61 -13.47
C GLY A 269 7.11 2.73 -14.70
N PRO A 270 6.07 2.13 -15.31
CA PRO A 270 6.21 1.31 -16.51
C PRO A 270 6.60 2.17 -17.71
N ALA A 271 7.37 1.59 -18.63
CA ALA A 271 7.62 2.17 -19.94
C ALA A 271 6.41 1.99 -20.87
N LEU A 272 5.62 0.95 -20.66
CA LEU A 272 4.37 0.66 -21.38
C LEU A 272 3.43 -0.12 -20.47
N TYR A 273 2.13 0.17 -20.55
CA TYR A 273 1.13 -0.53 -19.76
C TYR A 273 -0.23 -0.61 -20.47
N TYR A 274 -0.70 -1.83 -20.68
CA TYR A 274 -2.00 -2.15 -21.27
C TYR A 274 -2.92 -2.77 -20.21
N PRO A 275 -3.90 -2.03 -19.71
CA PRO A 275 -4.85 -2.50 -18.70
C PRO A 275 -6.06 -3.24 -19.29
N PHE A 276 -6.22 -3.28 -20.62
CA PHE A 276 -7.32 -3.98 -21.32
C PHE A 276 -8.76 -3.60 -20.92
N GLU A 277 -8.95 -2.37 -20.43
CA GLU A 277 -10.25 -1.87 -19.97
C GLU A 277 -11.25 -1.55 -21.08
N GLU A 278 -10.75 -1.32 -22.29
CA GLU A 278 -11.58 -1.03 -23.46
C GLU A 278 -12.28 -2.26 -24.04
N ARG A 279 -13.35 -2.03 -24.81
CA ARG A 279 -13.98 -3.10 -25.60
C ARG A 279 -13.14 -3.39 -26.83
N THR A 280 -12.84 -4.66 -27.07
CA THR A 280 -12.04 -5.12 -28.22
C THR A 280 -12.59 -4.69 -29.57
N ALA A 281 -13.91 -4.49 -29.69
CA ALA A 281 -14.56 -3.99 -30.91
C ALA A 281 -14.06 -2.61 -31.41
N ARG A 282 -13.28 -1.87 -30.61
CA ARG A 282 -12.65 -0.61 -31.04
C ARG A 282 -11.33 -0.80 -31.79
N GLY A 283 -10.78 -2.02 -31.85
CA GLY A 283 -9.55 -2.36 -32.59
C GLY A 283 -8.26 -1.74 -32.05
N ARG A 284 -8.31 -0.98 -30.95
CA ARG A 284 -7.17 -0.30 -30.32
C ARG A 284 -6.98 -0.80 -28.89
N VAL A 285 -5.72 -0.95 -28.48
CA VAL A 285 -5.29 -1.14 -27.10
C VAL A 285 -4.69 0.16 -26.57
N SER A 286 -5.20 0.70 -25.46
CA SER A 286 -4.71 1.97 -24.93
C SER A 286 -3.48 1.77 -24.03
N ASP A 287 -2.43 2.57 -24.25
CA ASP A 287 -1.30 2.68 -23.33
C ASP A 287 -1.65 3.62 -22.16
N ALA A 288 -1.77 3.05 -20.96
CA ALA A 288 -2.05 3.80 -19.74
C ALA A 288 -0.77 4.29 -19.02
N SER A 289 0.43 3.98 -19.53
CA SER A 289 1.69 4.47 -18.94
C SER A 289 1.90 5.99 -19.10
N GLY A 290 1.19 6.60 -20.05
CA GLY A 290 1.30 8.02 -20.38
C GLY A 290 2.30 8.34 -21.49
N HIS A 291 2.88 7.32 -22.14
CA HIS A 291 3.86 7.51 -23.22
C HIS A 291 3.27 7.46 -24.63
N GLY A 292 1.96 7.18 -24.76
CA GLY A 292 1.24 7.21 -26.04
C GLY A 292 1.60 6.01 -26.94
N LEU A 293 1.98 4.89 -26.34
CA LEU A 293 2.46 3.69 -27.02
C LEU A 293 1.31 2.70 -27.28
N ASP A 294 0.21 3.19 -27.86
CA ASP A 294 -1.01 2.40 -28.11
C ASP A 294 -0.74 1.21 -29.04
N GLY A 295 -1.44 0.09 -28.80
CA GLY A 295 -1.43 -1.11 -29.61
C GLY A 295 -2.72 -1.33 -30.40
N SER A 296 -2.83 -2.48 -31.06
CA SER A 296 -4.05 -2.91 -31.76
C SER A 296 -4.38 -4.38 -31.50
N TYR A 297 -5.67 -4.70 -31.44
CA TYR A 297 -6.15 -6.08 -31.31
C TYR A 297 -6.11 -6.78 -32.67
N SER A 298 -5.77 -8.07 -32.69
CA SER A 298 -6.07 -8.92 -33.85
C SER A 298 -7.58 -9.12 -33.98
N TRP A 299 -8.13 -8.86 -35.16
CA TRP A 299 -9.57 -8.67 -35.36
C TRP A 299 -10.48 -9.90 -35.12
N TRP A 300 -9.96 -11.12 -35.04
CA TRP A 300 -10.79 -12.35 -35.17
C TRP A 300 -10.75 -13.34 -33.99
N GLY A 301 -10.03 -13.02 -32.91
CA GLY A 301 -9.90 -13.93 -31.75
C GLY A 301 -9.70 -13.24 -30.40
N ALA A 302 -9.95 -11.92 -30.34
CA ALA A 302 -9.83 -11.11 -29.13
C ALA A 302 -11.22 -10.62 -28.67
N SER A 303 -11.62 -11.00 -27.47
CA SER A 303 -12.87 -10.55 -26.84
C SER A 303 -12.60 -9.94 -25.46
N SER A 304 -13.60 -9.31 -24.86
CA SER A 304 -13.46 -8.73 -23.51
C SER A 304 -14.27 -9.53 -22.50
N SER A 305 -13.64 -9.97 -21.41
CA SER A 305 -14.28 -10.67 -20.29
C SER A 305 -14.51 -9.74 -19.10
N ARG A 306 -15.49 -10.06 -18.23
CA ARG A 306 -15.70 -9.37 -16.95
C ARG A 306 -14.99 -10.04 -15.77
N SER A 307 -14.43 -11.23 -15.99
CA SER A 307 -13.54 -11.85 -15.00
C SER A 307 -12.22 -11.12 -15.08
N VAL A 308 -11.86 -10.40 -14.01
CA VAL A 308 -10.61 -9.66 -13.86
C VAL A 308 -9.86 -10.21 -12.63
N PRO A 309 -8.52 -10.16 -12.61
CA PRO A 309 -7.75 -10.52 -11.42
C PRO A 309 -7.97 -9.52 -10.29
N CYS A 310 -8.26 -8.26 -10.63
CA CYS A 310 -8.21 -7.13 -9.71
C CYS A 310 -9.62 -6.55 -9.51
N THR A 311 -10.37 -7.11 -8.56
CA THR A 311 -11.76 -6.67 -8.28
C THR A 311 -11.86 -5.19 -7.90
N ALA A 312 -10.77 -4.59 -7.42
CA ALA A 312 -10.67 -3.18 -7.05
C ALA A 312 -10.69 -2.21 -8.24
N ASP A 313 -10.12 -2.61 -9.39
CA ASP A 313 -10.13 -1.79 -10.62
C ASP A 313 -11.52 -1.83 -11.29
N GLY A 314 -12.31 -2.87 -11.01
CA GLY A 314 -13.48 -3.20 -11.81
C GLY A 314 -13.04 -3.65 -13.21
N GLY A 315 -13.81 -3.33 -14.24
CA GLY A 315 -13.23 -3.37 -15.58
C GLY A 315 -13.38 -4.65 -16.39
N ARG A 316 -12.43 -4.86 -17.30
CA ARG A 316 -12.40 -5.96 -18.28
C ARG A 316 -11.00 -6.53 -18.41
N ALA A 317 -10.95 -7.82 -18.68
CA ALA A 317 -9.76 -8.51 -19.15
C ALA A 317 -9.87 -8.80 -20.65
N LEU A 318 -8.73 -8.98 -21.31
CA LEU A 318 -8.63 -9.49 -22.67
C LEU A 318 -8.79 -11.01 -22.65
N ASP A 319 -9.72 -11.57 -23.42
CA ASP A 319 -9.92 -13.01 -23.56
C ASP A 319 -9.57 -13.45 -24.98
N LEU A 320 -8.68 -14.42 -25.10
CA LEU A 320 -8.10 -14.90 -26.36
C LEU A 320 -8.49 -16.35 -26.63
N ASP A 321 -8.76 -16.65 -27.89
CA ASP A 321 -9.33 -17.91 -28.36
C ASP A 321 -8.32 -19.06 -28.59
N GLY A 322 -7.02 -18.81 -28.42
CA GLY A 322 -5.97 -19.79 -28.72
C GLY A 322 -5.69 -20.01 -30.21
N LEU A 323 -6.32 -19.24 -31.11
CA LEU A 323 -6.24 -19.46 -32.56
C LEU A 323 -5.71 -18.22 -33.28
N THR A 324 -6.37 -17.09 -33.11
CA THR A 324 -6.12 -15.88 -33.91
C THR A 324 -5.96 -14.62 -33.08
N GLY A 325 -6.40 -14.65 -31.82
CA GLY A 325 -6.36 -13.54 -30.87
C GLY A 325 -4.96 -13.12 -30.43
N GLY A 326 -4.78 -11.82 -30.17
CA GLY A 326 -3.55 -11.23 -29.69
C GLY A 326 -3.52 -9.70 -29.79
N VAL A 327 -2.45 -9.09 -29.27
CA VAL A 327 -2.21 -7.64 -29.33
C VAL A 327 -0.87 -7.34 -29.99
N GLU A 328 -0.92 -6.53 -31.05
CA GLU A 328 0.25 -5.96 -31.70
C GLU A 328 0.56 -4.60 -31.07
N GLY A 329 1.71 -4.51 -30.40
CA GLY A 329 2.22 -3.27 -29.81
C GLY A 329 3.26 -2.58 -30.70
N PRO A 330 3.80 -1.46 -30.24
CA PRO A 330 4.82 -0.72 -30.99
C PRO A 330 6.16 -1.44 -31.01
N ARG A 331 7.02 -0.99 -31.93
CA ARG A 331 8.44 -1.32 -31.92
C ARG A 331 9.18 -0.42 -30.93
N LEU A 332 9.87 -1.03 -29.97
CA LEU A 332 10.58 -0.34 -28.88
C LEU A 332 12.07 -0.67 -28.88
N SER A 333 12.87 0.24 -28.34
CA SER A 333 14.24 -0.05 -27.92
C SER A 333 14.19 -0.79 -26.59
N VAL A 334 14.41 -2.10 -26.62
CA VAL A 334 14.38 -2.97 -25.46
C VAL A 334 15.77 -3.00 -24.83
N ALA A 335 15.87 -2.63 -23.56
CA ALA A 335 17.14 -2.57 -22.84
C ALA A 335 17.67 -3.98 -22.51
N GLY A 336 19.00 -4.08 -22.28
CA GLY A 336 19.61 -5.32 -21.77
C GLY A 336 19.07 -5.71 -20.38
N SER A 337 18.73 -4.71 -19.56
CA SER A 337 18.02 -4.89 -18.30
C SER A 337 16.57 -4.46 -18.43
N PHE A 338 15.63 -5.32 -18.07
CA PHE A 338 14.20 -5.05 -18.28
C PHE A 338 13.32 -5.85 -17.31
N SER A 339 12.02 -5.54 -17.31
CA SER A 339 11.00 -6.38 -16.69
C SER A 339 9.76 -6.50 -17.58
N LEU A 340 9.11 -7.65 -17.49
CA LEU A 340 7.81 -7.94 -18.11
C LEU A 340 6.86 -8.42 -17.01
N SER A 341 5.60 -8.01 -17.08
CA SER A 341 4.57 -8.51 -16.17
C SER A 341 3.22 -8.60 -16.87
N VAL A 342 2.42 -9.61 -16.51
CA VAL A 342 1.05 -9.77 -17.00
C VAL A 342 0.27 -10.69 -16.05
N TRP A 343 -0.97 -10.34 -15.76
CA TRP A 343 -1.91 -11.27 -15.14
C TRP A 343 -2.49 -12.18 -16.21
N PHE A 344 -2.63 -13.47 -15.92
CA PHE A 344 -3.18 -14.43 -16.85
C PHE A 344 -4.02 -15.50 -16.16
N ARG A 345 -4.96 -16.09 -16.90
CA ARG A 345 -5.78 -17.23 -16.48
C ARG A 345 -6.00 -18.17 -17.66
N THR A 346 -5.60 -19.43 -17.53
CA THR A 346 -5.73 -20.43 -18.59
C THR A 346 -5.89 -21.85 -18.04
N THR A 347 -6.45 -22.74 -18.87
CA THR A 347 -6.37 -24.19 -18.69
C THR A 347 -5.53 -24.87 -19.78
N ALA A 348 -5.10 -24.11 -20.79
CA ALA A 348 -4.24 -24.60 -21.84
C ALA A 348 -2.83 -24.81 -21.32
N SER A 349 -2.21 -25.91 -21.73
CA SER A 349 -0.84 -26.25 -21.29
C SER A 349 0.25 -25.45 -22.00
N ARG A 350 -0.09 -24.64 -23.02
CA ARG A 350 0.86 -23.90 -23.86
C ARG A 350 0.26 -22.57 -24.33
N GLY A 351 1.09 -21.54 -24.51
CA GLY A 351 0.70 -20.26 -25.13
C GLY A 351 1.62 -19.10 -24.72
N ASP A 352 1.77 -18.08 -25.58
CA ASP A 352 2.62 -16.91 -25.30
C ASP A 352 1.85 -15.82 -24.53
N LEU A 353 2.43 -15.26 -23.47
CA LEU A 353 1.73 -14.27 -22.63
C LEU A 353 2.08 -12.85 -23.06
N ILE A 354 3.36 -12.49 -22.97
CA ILE A 354 3.89 -11.18 -23.34
C ILE A 354 5.36 -11.32 -23.69
N GLY A 355 5.79 -10.62 -24.74
CA GLY A 355 7.19 -10.55 -25.07
C GLY A 355 7.49 -9.66 -26.27
N PHE A 356 8.69 -9.81 -26.79
CA PHE A 356 9.19 -9.04 -27.90
C PHE A 356 9.80 -9.93 -28.96
N SER A 357 9.43 -9.71 -30.22
CA SER A 357 10.05 -10.35 -31.39
C SER A 357 11.03 -9.39 -32.08
N ASP A 358 12.01 -9.93 -32.82
CA ASP A 358 12.79 -9.12 -33.76
C ASP A 358 11.97 -8.75 -35.03
N THR A 359 12.56 -7.94 -35.93
CA THR A 359 11.88 -7.57 -37.19
C THR A 359 11.62 -8.81 -38.04
N GLY A 360 10.35 -9.06 -38.37
CA GLY A 360 9.97 -10.01 -39.40
C GLY A 360 9.39 -11.33 -38.90
N TRP A 361 9.03 -11.43 -37.62
CA TRP A 361 8.41 -12.64 -37.02
C TRP A 361 9.34 -13.87 -36.97
N THR A 362 10.64 -13.67 -37.16
CA THR A 362 11.59 -14.76 -37.37
C THR A 362 12.28 -15.23 -36.10
N SER A 363 12.38 -14.38 -35.07
CA SER A 363 13.03 -14.72 -33.80
C SER A 363 12.24 -14.18 -32.62
N ARG A 364 11.87 -15.10 -31.73
CA ARG A 364 11.45 -14.77 -30.36
C ARG A 364 12.68 -14.30 -29.59
N GLU A 365 12.58 -13.18 -28.89
CA GLU A 365 13.73 -12.64 -28.16
C GLU A 365 13.55 -12.77 -26.66
N ARG A 366 12.48 -12.19 -26.09
CA ARG A 366 12.20 -12.25 -24.65
C ARG A 366 10.71 -12.42 -24.42
N HIS A 367 10.33 -13.54 -23.82
CA HIS A 367 8.92 -13.89 -23.66
C HIS A 367 8.65 -14.53 -22.30
N LEU A 368 7.53 -14.14 -21.69
CA LEU A 368 6.81 -14.92 -20.71
C LEU A 368 5.79 -15.79 -21.45
N TYR A 369 5.77 -17.08 -21.16
CA TYR A 369 4.87 -18.03 -21.82
C TYR A 369 4.54 -19.22 -20.91
N VAL A 370 3.51 -19.97 -21.27
CA VAL A 370 3.16 -21.25 -20.64
C VAL A 370 3.69 -22.39 -21.52
N ASP A 371 4.31 -23.38 -20.88
CA ASP A 371 4.71 -24.65 -21.50
C ASP A 371 4.56 -25.80 -20.50
N ASP A 372 4.09 -26.96 -20.94
CA ASP A 372 3.67 -28.08 -20.10
C ASP A 372 2.87 -27.62 -18.86
N GLY A 373 1.99 -26.63 -19.04
CA GLY A 373 1.16 -26.04 -17.99
C GLY A 373 1.94 -25.33 -16.89
N ARG A 374 3.20 -24.96 -17.11
CA ARG A 374 4.06 -24.20 -16.19
C ARG A 374 4.45 -22.86 -16.81
N LEU A 375 4.66 -21.86 -15.96
CA LEU A 375 5.16 -20.56 -16.39
C LEU A 375 6.65 -20.65 -16.74
N VAL A 376 7.03 -20.07 -17.86
CA VAL A 376 8.40 -20.03 -18.38
C VAL A 376 8.77 -18.60 -18.78
N LEU A 377 9.98 -18.19 -18.39
CA LEU A 377 10.67 -17.04 -18.96
C LEU A 377 11.73 -17.55 -19.93
N GLY A 378 11.69 -17.11 -21.18
CA GLY A 378 12.73 -17.37 -22.16
C GLY A 378 13.39 -16.07 -22.61
N VAL A 379 14.72 -16.08 -22.72
CA VAL A 379 15.54 -14.96 -23.21
C VAL A 379 16.56 -15.48 -24.20
N PHE A 380 16.62 -14.86 -25.37
CA PHE A 380 17.62 -15.13 -26.39
C PHE A 380 18.97 -14.53 -25.97
N SER A 381 20.03 -15.35 -25.97
CA SER A 381 21.30 -15.02 -25.31
C SER A 381 22.54 -14.99 -26.22
N ASP A 382 22.42 -15.36 -27.51
CA ASP A 382 23.51 -15.22 -28.51
C ASP A 382 23.04 -15.42 -29.97
N SER A 383 23.45 -14.56 -30.90
CA SER A 383 23.02 -14.56 -32.31
C SER A 383 23.64 -15.65 -33.19
N THR A 384 24.49 -16.53 -32.65
CA THR A 384 25.36 -17.37 -33.50
C THR A 384 25.01 -18.87 -33.61
N TYR A 385 24.14 -19.48 -32.78
CA TYR A 385 23.83 -20.91 -32.92
C TYR A 385 22.43 -21.32 -32.40
N THR A 386 21.86 -22.36 -33.02
CA THR A 386 20.77 -23.16 -32.43
C THR A 386 21.19 -23.66 -31.03
N GLY A 387 20.47 -23.23 -29.99
CA GLY A 387 20.83 -23.47 -28.58
C GLY A 387 21.03 -22.21 -27.72
N SER A 388 20.89 -21.02 -28.32
CA SER A 388 21.09 -19.72 -27.66
C SER A 388 19.98 -19.21 -26.75
N THR A 389 18.86 -19.92 -26.60
CA THR A 389 17.78 -19.53 -25.68
C THR A 389 18.06 -20.01 -24.27
N ARG A 390 17.98 -19.12 -23.28
CA ARG A 390 17.98 -19.47 -21.86
C ARG A 390 16.56 -19.41 -21.34
N THR A 391 16.14 -20.50 -20.68
CA THR A 391 14.82 -20.58 -20.08
C THR A 391 14.91 -20.79 -18.57
N VAL A 392 13.92 -20.27 -17.87
CA VAL A 392 13.66 -20.52 -16.45
C VAL A 392 12.20 -20.95 -16.36
N THR A 393 11.97 -22.14 -15.81
CA THR A 393 10.62 -22.71 -15.67
C THR A 393 10.24 -22.78 -14.20
N SER A 394 9.03 -22.33 -13.88
CA SER A 394 8.44 -22.45 -12.56
C SER A 394 8.24 -23.92 -12.16
N ARG A 395 8.23 -24.23 -10.86
CA ARG A 395 7.89 -25.59 -10.39
C ARG A 395 6.38 -25.86 -10.42
N ALA A 396 5.60 -24.85 -10.02
CA ALA A 396 4.15 -24.90 -9.94
C ALA A 396 3.53 -24.95 -11.34
N ARG A 397 2.39 -25.64 -11.46
CA ARG A 397 1.53 -25.56 -12.63
C ARG A 397 0.63 -24.32 -12.52
N VAL A 398 0.35 -23.69 -13.66
CA VAL A 398 -0.42 -22.45 -13.80
C VAL A 398 -1.60 -22.59 -14.77
N ALA A 399 -1.72 -23.74 -15.44
CA ALA A 399 -2.84 -24.07 -16.32
C ALA A 399 -4.00 -24.70 -15.52
N ASP A 400 -4.41 -24.05 -14.43
CA ASP A 400 -5.41 -24.55 -13.47
C ASP A 400 -6.74 -23.77 -13.49
N GLY A 401 -6.88 -22.82 -14.42
CA GLY A 401 -8.05 -21.96 -14.56
C GLY A 401 -8.14 -20.83 -13.53
N ARG A 402 -7.10 -20.58 -12.72
CA ARG A 402 -7.03 -19.47 -11.77
C ARG A 402 -6.20 -18.30 -12.34
N TRP A 403 -6.43 -17.11 -11.79
CA TRP A 403 -5.60 -15.95 -12.10
C TRP A 403 -4.24 -16.09 -11.43
N HIS A 404 -3.19 -15.84 -12.20
CA HIS A 404 -1.81 -15.81 -11.76
C HIS A 404 -1.13 -14.53 -12.27
N LEU A 405 -0.19 -13.99 -11.49
CA LEU A 405 0.69 -12.93 -11.95
C LEU A 405 2.03 -13.53 -12.40
N ALA A 406 2.34 -13.39 -13.68
CA ALA A 406 3.66 -13.68 -14.21
C ALA A 406 4.51 -12.40 -14.20
N THR A 407 5.69 -12.45 -13.59
CA THR A 407 6.66 -11.34 -13.68
C THR A 407 8.06 -11.88 -13.95
N ALA A 408 8.77 -11.23 -14.86
CA ALA A 408 10.15 -11.53 -15.20
C ALA A 408 11.03 -10.29 -15.02
N THR A 409 12.24 -10.47 -14.52
CA THR A 409 13.25 -9.41 -14.47
C THR A 409 14.59 -9.90 -15.00
N VAL A 410 15.30 -9.05 -15.74
CA VAL A 410 16.66 -9.30 -16.20
C VAL A 410 17.53 -8.13 -15.78
N SER A 411 18.58 -8.39 -15.01
CA SER A 411 19.64 -7.43 -14.70
C SER A 411 20.94 -8.15 -14.38
N ASP A 412 22.06 -7.48 -14.63
CA ASP A 412 23.39 -7.94 -14.18
C ASP A 412 23.74 -9.37 -14.64
N GLY A 413 23.30 -9.72 -15.85
CA GLY A 413 23.49 -11.04 -16.43
C GLY A 413 22.67 -12.15 -15.79
N VAL A 414 21.61 -11.82 -15.03
CA VAL A 414 20.72 -12.78 -14.37
C VAL A 414 19.27 -12.51 -14.76
N MET A 415 18.59 -13.54 -15.26
CA MET A 415 17.15 -13.57 -15.45
C MET A 415 16.47 -14.23 -14.25
N ARG A 416 15.39 -13.62 -13.77
CA ARG A 416 14.58 -14.10 -12.64
C ARG A 416 13.12 -14.19 -13.07
N LEU A 417 12.49 -15.29 -12.71
CA LEU A 417 11.07 -15.53 -12.89
C LEU A 417 10.37 -15.47 -11.54
N TYR A 418 9.24 -14.79 -11.49
CA TYR A 418 8.35 -14.72 -10.34
C TYR A 418 6.96 -15.16 -10.75
N LEU A 419 6.30 -15.89 -9.86
CA LEU A 419 4.91 -16.32 -9.98
C LEU A 419 4.20 -15.86 -8.72
N ASP A 420 3.11 -15.12 -8.88
CA ASP A 420 2.26 -14.67 -7.77
C ASP A 420 3.06 -13.91 -6.69
N GLY A 421 3.94 -13.01 -7.15
CA GLY A 421 4.81 -12.20 -6.28
C GLY A 421 6.00 -12.96 -5.66
N ALA A 422 6.09 -14.27 -5.82
CA ALA A 422 7.13 -15.11 -5.22
C ALA A 422 8.18 -15.57 -6.27
N PRO A 423 9.47 -15.76 -5.87
CA PRO A 423 10.50 -16.23 -6.79
C PRO A 423 10.22 -17.66 -7.26
N ALA A 424 10.16 -17.86 -8.57
CA ALA A 424 9.88 -19.14 -9.23
C ALA A 424 11.13 -19.77 -9.85
N GLY A 425 12.18 -19.00 -10.10
CA GLY A 425 13.48 -19.51 -10.55
C GLY A 425 14.40 -18.40 -11.06
N SER A 426 15.66 -18.77 -11.35
CA SER A 426 16.63 -17.84 -11.95
C SER A 426 17.68 -18.59 -12.76
N SER A 427 18.29 -17.92 -13.73
CA SER A 427 19.44 -18.40 -14.49
C SER A 427 20.35 -17.23 -14.86
N THR A 428 21.62 -17.51 -15.13
CA THR A 428 22.50 -16.56 -15.81
C THR A 428 22.11 -16.45 -17.28
N VAL A 429 22.18 -15.25 -17.84
CA VAL A 429 21.87 -14.96 -19.24
C VAL A 429 22.69 -13.79 -19.75
N ARG A 430 22.99 -13.78 -21.04
CA ARG A 430 23.49 -12.59 -21.74
C ARG A 430 22.30 -11.87 -22.37
N SER A 431 22.18 -10.57 -22.10
CA SER A 431 21.07 -9.75 -22.57
C SER A 431 21.60 -8.37 -22.96
N SER A 432 21.57 -8.07 -24.26
CA SER A 432 21.95 -6.78 -24.84
C SER A 432 20.74 -5.95 -25.22
N ALA A 433 20.91 -4.66 -25.49
CA ALA A 433 19.82 -3.86 -26.04
C ALA A 433 19.56 -4.24 -27.52
N TYR A 434 18.31 -4.17 -27.96
CA TYR A 434 17.91 -4.39 -29.35
C TYR A 434 16.57 -3.68 -29.62
N ALA A 435 16.19 -3.57 -30.89
CA ALA A 435 14.86 -3.10 -31.27
C ALA A 435 13.93 -4.30 -31.47
N GLY A 436 12.76 -4.29 -30.81
CA GLY A 436 11.80 -5.40 -30.87
C GLY A 436 10.36 -4.92 -30.92
N ASP A 437 9.49 -5.72 -31.56
CA ASP A 437 8.05 -5.47 -31.63
C ASP A 437 7.37 -6.12 -30.43
N LEU A 438 6.59 -5.37 -29.66
CA LEU A 438 5.84 -5.91 -28.53
C LEU A 438 4.69 -6.80 -29.02
N ARG A 439 4.58 -7.99 -28.43
CA ARG A 439 3.46 -8.93 -28.63
C ARG A 439 2.86 -9.31 -27.29
N VAL A 440 1.53 -9.40 -27.23
CA VAL A 440 0.81 -9.92 -26.07
C VAL A 440 -0.21 -10.97 -26.53
N GLY A 441 -0.20 -12.13 -25.88
CA GLY A 441 -1.12 -13.24 -26.14
C GLY A 441 -0.85 -14.06 -27.40
N TYR A 442 0.19 -13.70 -28.15
CA TYR A 442 0.63 -14.50 -29.28
C TYR A 442 2.08 -14.25 -29.65
N GLU A 443 2.66 -15.23 -30.32
CA GLU A 443 3.92 -15.09 -31.04
C GLU A 443 3.96 -16.06 -32.23
N ALA A 444 4.85 -15.84 -33.20
CA ALA A 444 5.04 -16.74 -34.32
C ALA A 444 5.57 -18.11 -33.86
N ALA A 445 5.05 -19.18 -34.48
CA ALA A 445 5.61 -20.53 -34.30
C ALA A 445 7.02 -20.56 -34.90
N GLY A 446 8.00 -21.06 -34.13
CA GLY A 446 9.40 -21.06 -34.53
C GLY A 446 10.22 -22.09 -33.75
N TRP A 447 11.54 -22.03 -33.89
CA TRP A 447 12.52 -22.92 -33.23
C TRP A 447 12.65 -22.69 -31.71
N TRP A 448 11.83 -21.80 -31.14
CA TRP A 448 11.82 -21.48 -29.72
C TRP A 448 11.20 -22.62 -28.88
N PRO A 449 11.83 -23.02 -27.75
CA PRO A 449 11.27 -24.07 -26.91
C PRO A 449 9.95 -23.67 -26.23
N GLY A 450 8.89 -24.47 -26.42
CA GLY A 450 7.82 -24.61 -25.41
C GLY A 450 6.40 -24.12 -25.75
N PRO A 451 6.14 -22.95 -26.32
CA PRO A 451 4.77 -22.40 -26.36
C PRO A 451 3.86 -22.98 -27.45
N GLY A 452 4.25 -24.05 -28.13
CA GLY A 452 3.43 -24.70 -29.17
C GLY A 452 3.21 -23.78 -30.38
N SER A 453 1.94 -23.53 -30.73
CA SER A 453 1.58 -22.58 -31.80
C SER A 453 1.94 -21.13 -31.46
N GLY A 454 2.28 -20.84 -30.19
CA GLY A 454 2.50 -19.49 -29.69
C GLY A 454 1.22 -18.72 -29.43
N ARG A 455 0.03 -19.26 -29.73
CA ARG A 455 -1.25 -18.61 -29.46
C ARG A 455 -1.71 -18.90 -28.04
N PHE A 456 -2.17 -17.88 -27.33
CA PHE A 456 -2.69 -18.03 -25.98
C PHE A 456 -4.20 -18.25 -25.99
N ASP A 457 -4.64 -19.27 -25.26
CA ASP A 457 -6.04 -19.56 -24.99
C ASP A 457 -6.31 -19.21 -23.51
N GLY A 458 -7.12 -18.18 -23.28
CA GLY A 458 -7.46 -17.71 -21.94
C GLY A 458 -7.46 -16.19 -21.79
N ALA A 459 -7.53 -15.75 -20.54
CA ALA A 459 -7.66 -14.34 -20.21
C ALA A 459 -6.31 -13.72 -19.80
N LEU A 460 -6.08 -12.48 -20.21
CA LEU A 460 -4.92 -11.64 -19.88
C LEU A 460 -5.41 -10.30 -19.30
N ASP A 461 -4.68 -9.80 -18.31
CA ASP A 461 -4.91 -8.49 -17.73
C ASP A 461 -3.60 -7.78 -17.38
N ASP A 462 -3.63 -6.45 -17.31
CA ASP A 462 -2.53 -5.59 -16.85
C ASP A 462 -1.13 -5.94 -17.42
N ALA A 463 -1.03 -6.06 -18.75
CA ALA A 463 0.23 -6.35 -19.41
C ALA A 463 1.15 -5.12 -19.39
N ALA A 464 2.38 -5.27 -18.89
CA ALA A 464 3.29 -4.15 -18.67
C ALA A 464 4.76 -4.47 -18.93
N TYR A 465 5.50 -3.44 -19.34
CA TYR A 465 6.94 -3.48 -19.59
C TYR A 465 7.67 -2.34 -18.88
N TRP A 466 8.86 -2.65 -18.34
CA TRP A 466 9.78 -1.67 -17.76
C TRP A 466 11.13 -1.76 -18.44
N ALA A 467 11.70 -0.62 -18.84
CA ALA A 467 13.06 -0.50 -19.35
C ALA A 467 14.14 -0.58 -18.25
N ARG A 468 13.83 -1.30 -17.16
CA ARG A 468 14.70 -1.59 -16.01
C ARG A 468 14.24 -2.89 -15.35
N ALA A 469 15.12 -3.50 -14.56
CA ALA A 469 14.72 -4.57 -13.66
C ALA A 469 13.94 -3.99 -12.46
N LEU A 470 12.81 -4.62 -12.13
CA LEU A 470 12.07 -4.40 -10.91
C LEU A 470 12.77 -5.11 -9.74
N GLY A 471 12.75 -4.49 -8.56
CA GLY A 471 13.14 -5.14 -7.31
C GLY A 471 12.04 -6.06 -6.78
N GLU A 472 12.40 -7.00 -5.91
CA GLU A 472 11.43 -7.96 -5.32
C GLU A 472 10.25 -7.27 -4.63
N ALA A 473 10.50 -6.15 -3.92
CA ALA A 473 9.43 -5.39 -3.28
C ALA A 473 8.42 -4.77 -4.28
N GLU A 474 8.90 -4.40 -5.48
CA GLU A 474 8.04 -3.89 -6.55
C GLU A 474 7.23 -5.04 -7.16
N VAL A 475 7.84 -6.21 -7.36
CA VAL A 475 7.13 -7.41 -7.83
C VAL A 475 6.02 -7.83 -6.84
N VAL A 476 6.29 -7.80 -5.54
CA VAL A 476 5.28 -8.05 -4.50
C VAL A 476 4.18 -6.99 -4.55
N THR A 477 4.51 -5.74 -4.85
CA THR A 477 3.53 -4.65 -4.99
C THR A 477 2.58 -4.90 -6.17
N LEU A 478 3.12 -5.38 -7.31
CA LEU A 478 2.30 -5.75 -8.47
C LEU A 478 1.28 -6.85 -8.11
N TYR A 479 1.72 -7.90 -7.40
CA TYR A 479 0.83 -9.00 -7.00
C TYR A 479 -0.22 -8.56 -5.98
N ALA A 480 0.17 -7.75 -4.99
CA ALA A 480 -0.74 -7.23 -3.98
C ALA A 480 -1.88 -6.39 -4.59
N GLY A 481 -1.67 -5.79 -5.77
CA GLY A 481 -2.71 -5.10 -6.52
C GLY A 481 -3.93 -5.97 -6.88
N GLY A 482 -3.73 -7.28 -7.06
CA GLY A 482 -4.78 -8.24 -7.41
C GLY A 482 -5.51 -8.84 -6.20
N GLY A 483 -5.21 -8.40 -4.98
CA GLY A 483 -5.79 -8.97 -3.75
C GLY A 483 -4.97 -10.08 -3.10
N GLY A 484 -3.89 -10.52 -3.75
CA GLY A 484 -2.83 -11.37 -3.19
C GLY A 484 -3.16 -12.83 -2.96
#